data_AF-A0A232EFQ8-F1
#
_entry.id   AF-A0A232EFQ8-F1
#
_cell.length_a   1.000
_cell.length_b   1.000
_cell.length_c   1.000
_cell.angle_alpha   90.00
_cell.angle_beta   90.00
_cell.angle_gamma   90.00
#
_symmetry.space_group_name_H-M   'P 1'
#
loop_
_entity.id
_entity.type
_entity.pdbx_description
1 polymer ?
#
loop_
_entity_poly.entity_id
_entity_poly.type
_entity_poly.pdbx_seq_one_letter_code
_entity_poly.pdbx_strand_id
1 'polypeptide(L)' 'MTTLVDECVTYLKFLEEAPNLLKSHNPKEVFDRWKKHYKLALKTLRKVLNNSSLTVQQKQSVLHITARVECIRQEWSVFA' A
#
# COMPACT_ATOMS: atom_id res chain seq x y z
N MET A 1 -20.47 -3.37 -8.08
CA MET A 1 -19.87 -3.74 -6.78
C MET A 1 -18.38 -3.82 -7.00
N THR A 2 -17.63 -2.80 -6.57
CA THR A 2 -16.17 -2.90 -6.46
C THR A 2 -15.85 -3.94 -5.41
N THR A 3 -15.05 -4.94 -5.78
CA THR A 3 -14.65 -5.97 -4.84
C THR A 3 -13.59 -5.41 -3.89
N LEU A 4 -13.48 -6.01 -2.71
CA LEU A 4 -12.46 -5.65 -1.71
C LEU A 4 -11.03 -5.71 -2.29
N VAL A 5 -10.83 -6.52 -3.33
CA VAL A 5 -9.59 -6.63 -4.10
C VAL A 5 -9.38 -5.41 -5.00
N ASP A 6 -10.42 -4.87 -5.63
CA ASP A 6 -10.35 -3.65 -6.46
C ASP A 6 -9.96 -2.43 -5.63
N GLU A 7 -10.45 -2.35 -4.38
CA GLU A 7 -10.01 -1.33 -3.43
C GLU A 7 -8.52 -1.48 -3.12
N CYS A 8 -8.04 -2.71 -2.89
CA CYS A 8 -6.62 -2.98 -2.65
C CYS A 8 -5.73 -2.60 -3.85
N VAL A 9 -6.19 -2.86 -5.08
CA VAL A 9 -5.49 -2.47 -6.31
C VAL A 9 -5.46 -0.95 -6.48
N THR A 10 -6.54 -0.26 -6.16
CA THR A 10 -6.60 1.20 -6.21
C THR A 10 -5.63 1.83 -5.21
N TYR A 11 -5.56 1.28 -3.98
CA TYR A 11 -4.57 1.68 -2.99
C TYR A 11 -3.14 1.43 -3.47
N LEU A 12 -2.87 0.33 -4.18
CA LEU A 12 -1.55 0.06 -4.73
C LEU A 12 -1.11 1.13 -5.72
N LYS A 13 -1.96 1.47 -6.69
CA LYS A 13 -1.66 2.48 -7.71
C LYS A 13 -1.35 3.85 -7.08
N PHE A 14 -2.15 4.24 -6.09
CA PHE A 14 -1.91 5.46 -5.32
C PHE A 14 -0.54 5.44 -4.62
N LEU A 15 -0.16 4.31 -4.01
CA LEU A 15 1.14 4.17 -3.34
C LEU A 15 2.33 4.02 -4.30
N GLU A 16 2.10 3.62 -5.56
CA GLU A 16 3.12 3.57 -6.61
C GLU A 16 3.42 4.94 -7.22
N GLU A 17 2.49 5.91 -7.15
CA GLU A 17 2.72 7.30 -7.59
C GLU A 17 3.48 8.12 -6.55
N ALA A 18 3.36 7.70 -5.28
CA ALA A 18 3.98 8.31 -4.13
C ALA A 18 5.50 8.57 -4.27
N PRO A 19 6.33 7.63 -4.80
CA PRO A 19 7.77 7.80 -4.91
C PRO A 19 8.14 8.83 -5.97
N ASN A 20 7.29 9.02 -6.98
CA ASN A 20 7.46 10.06 -8.00
C ASN A 20 7.16 11.44 -7.41
N LEU A 21 6.17 11.54 -6.53
CA LEU A 21 5.83 12.79 -5.84
C LEU A 21 6.90 13.23 -4.83
N LEU A 22 7.56 12.29 -4.15
CA LEU A 22 8.68 12.57 -3.25
C LEU A 22 9.93 13.13 -3.92
N LYS A 23 10.11 12.86 -5.22
CA LYS A 23 11.17 13.47 -6.03
C LYS A 23 10.90 14.96 -6.31
N SER A 24 9.69 15.44 -6.02
CA SER A 24 9.30 16.84 -6.10
C SER A 24 9.25 17.49 -4.71
N HIS A 25 9.35 18.83 -4.68
CA HIS A 25 9.67 19.68 -3.53
C HIS A 25 9.22 19.21 -2.13
N ASN A 26 10.14 19.32 -1.15
CA ASN A 26 10.00 19.02 0.28
C ASN A 26 9.70 17.55 0.65
N PRO A 27 10.71 16.66 0.52
CA PRO A 27 10.56 15.22 0.76
C PRO A 27 10.11 14.87 2.19
N LYS A 28 10.44 15.69 3.20
CA LYS A 28 10.06 15.42 4.61
C LYS A 28 8.55 15.52 4.88
N GLU A 29 7.92 16.57 4.39
CA GLU A 29 6.49 16.82 4.59
C GLU A 29 5.63 15.83 3.79
N VAL A 30 6.09 15.53 2.57
CA VAL A 30 5.50 14.48 1.73
C VAL A 30 5.66 13.13 2.42
N PHE A 31 6.85 12.80 2.94
CA PHE A 31 7.12 11.54 3.64
C PHE A 31 6.19 11.31 4.84
N ASP A 32 6.02 12.30 5.73
CA ASP A 32 5.15 12.15 6.90
C ASP A 32 3.68 11.92 6.52
N ARG A 33 3.19 12.63 5.49
CA ARG A 33 1.84 12.43 4.95
C ARG A 33 1.64 11.00 4.46
N TRP A 34 2.57 10.50 3.66
CA TRP A 34 2.51 9.16 3.09
C TRP A 34 2.74 8.04 4.11
N LYS A 35 3.60 8.24 5.12
CA LYS A 35 3.83 7.28 6.21
C LYS A 35 2.53 6.88 6.91
N LYS A 36 1.62 7.83 7.11
CA LYS A 36 0.27 7.56 7.64
C LYS A 36 -0.55 6.69 6.69
N HIS A 37 -0.51 6.98 5.39
CA HIS A 37 -1.22 6.21 4.36
C HIS A 37 -0.68 4.77 4.24
N TYR A 38 0.64 4.55 4.27
CA TYR A 38 1.24 3.20 4.28
C TYR A 38 0.78 2.37 5.48
N LYS A 39 0.78 2.96 6.68
CA LYS A 39 0.35 2.27 7.91
C LYS A 39 -1.13 1.86 7.84
N LEU A 40 -1.98 2.72 7.29
CA LEU A 40 -3.39 2.42 7.04
C LEU A 40 -3.56 1.31 6.00
N ALA A 41 -2.85 1.40 4.87
CA ALA A 41 -2.90 0.39 3.82
C ALA A 41 -2.51 -1.01 4.35
N LEU A 42 -1.41 -1.10 5.10
CA LEU A 42 -0.97 -2.38 5.69
C LEU A 42 -1.98 -2.94 6.69
N LYS A 43 -2.62 -2.09 7.49
CA LYS A 43 -3.68 -2.52 8.43
C LYS A 43 -4.90 -3.04 7.67
N THR A 44 -5.31 -2.36 6.60
CA THR A 44 -6.42 -2.79 5.75
C THR A 44 -6.10 -4.12 5.08
N LEU A 45 -4.93 -4.26 4.45
CA LEU A 45 -4.50 -5.49 3.77
C LEU A 45 -4.42 -6.69 4.73
N ARG A 46 -3.91 -6.51 5.96
CA ARG A 46 -3.93 -7.57 6.98
C ARG A 46 -5.37 -7.97 7.35
N LYS A 47 -6.27 -7.01 7.49
CA LYS A 47 -7.70 -7.30 7.75
C LYS A 47 -8.33 -8.06 6.60
N VAL A 48 -7.99 -7.70 5.36
CA VAL A 48 -8.41 -8.41 4.15
C VAL A 48 -7.91 -9.85 4.17
N LEU A 49 -6.63 -10.09 4.43
CA LEU A 49 -6.05 -11.43 4.45
C LEU A 49 -6.68 -12.36 5.50
N ASN A 50 -7.12 -11.79 6.62
CA ASN A 50 -7.81 -12.54 7.67
C ASN A 50 -9.28 -12.87 7.32
N ASN A 51 -9.80 -12.38 6.20
CA ASN A 51 -11.14 -12.71 5.75
C ASN A 51 -11.20 -14.14 5.19
N SER A 52 -12.00 -14.99 5.83
CA SER A 52 -12.19 -16.39 5.45
C SER A 52 -12.98 -16.57 4.15
N SER A 53 -13.72 -15.54 3.70
CA SER A 53 -14.51 -15.61 2.46
C SER A 53 -13.69 -15.39 1.19
N LEU A 54 -12.41 -15.02 1.30
CA LEU A 54 -11.54 -14.84 0.13
C LEU A 54 -11.10 -16.18 -0.46
N THR A 55 -11.16 -16.28 -1.78
CA THR A 55 -10.57 -17.41 -2.51
C THR A 55 -9.04 -17.42 -2.37
N VAL A 56 -8.42 -18.57 -2.62
CA VAL A 56 -6.95 -18.71 -2.61
C VAL A 56 -6.30 -17.70 -3.56
N GLN A 57 -6.85 -17.53 -4.77
CA GLN A 57 -6.34 -16.57 -5.76
C GLN A 57 -6.44 -15.12 -5.25
N GLN A 58 -7.55 -14.75 -4.61
CA GLN A 58 -7.70 -13.41 -4.04
C GLN A 58 -6.70 -13.17 -2.90
N LYS A 59 -6.47 -14.17 -2.03
CA LYS A 59 -5.45 -14.10 -0.98
C LYS A 59 -4.04 -13.93 -1.55
N GLN A 60 -3.71 -14.66 -2.62
CA GLN A 60 -2.43 -14.50 -3.32
C GLN A 60 -2.26 -13.09 -3.88
N SER A 61 -3.29 -12.53 -4.54
CA SER A 61 -3.27 -11.15 -5.03
C SER A 61 -3.06 -10.14 -3.90
N VAL A 62 -3.77 -10.29 -2.77
CA VAL A 62 -3.63 -9.39 -1.61
C VAL A 62 -2.25 -9.53 -0.96
N LEU A 63 -1.68 -10.74 -0.89
CA LEU A 63 -0.31 -10.96 -0.42
C LEU A 63 0.71 -10.25 -1.32
N HIS A 64 0.59 -10.39 -2.65
CA HIS A 64 1.46 -9.70 -3.60
C HIS A 64 1.38 -8.17 -3.45
N ILE A 65 0.17 -7.63 -3.32
CA ILE A 65 -0.07 -6.20 -3.05
C ILE A 65 0.61 -5.78 -1.74
N THR A 66 0.45 -6.57 -0.68
CA THR A 66 1.06 -6.30 0.64
C THR A 66 2.58 -6.26 0.57
N ALA A 67 3.19 -7.23 -0.12
CA ALA A 67 4.64 -7.26 -0.31
C ALA A 67 5.14 -6.01 -1.05
N ARG A 68 4.45 -5.61 -2.12
CA ARG A 68 4.80 -4.40 -2.89
C ARG A 68 4.71 -3.13 -2.05
N VAL A 69 3.68 -3.00 -1.20
CA VAL A 69 3.53 -1.87 -0.27
C VAL A 69 4.66 -1.82 0.76
N GLU A 70 5.11 -2.96 1.29
CA GLU A 70 6.28 -3.02 2.18
C GLU A 70 7.58 -2.66 1.46
N CYS A 71 7.78 -3.10 0.21
CA CYS A 71 8.95 -2.71 -0.60
C CYS A 71 9.00 -1.20 -0.78
N ILE A 72 7.89 -0.57 -1.17
CA ILE A 72 7.84 0.88 -1.33
C ILE A 72 8.13 1.56 0.02
N ARG A 73 7.55 1.09 1.13
CA ARG A 73 7.85 1.62 2.46
C ARG A 73 9.35 1.52 2.82
N GLN A 74 10.01 0.44 2.42
CA GLN A 74 11.44 0.24 2.66
C GLN A 74 12.30 1.17 1.81
N GLU A 75 11.99 1.33 0.51
CA GLU A 75 12.63 2.32 -0.36
C GLU A 75 12.54 3.74 0.23
N TRP A 76 11.47 4.01 0.97
CA TRP A 76 11.24 5.31 1.58
C TRP A 76 11.94 5.53 2.91
N SER A 77 12.34 4.46 3.59
CA SER A 77 13.11 4.55 4.84
C SER A 77 14.44 5.28 4.66
N VAL A 78 14.93 5.39 3.41
CA VAL A 78 16.14 6.11 3.03
C VAL A 78 15.96 7.64 3.10
N PHE A 79 14.73 8.15 3.06
CA PHE A 79 14.41 9.58 3.14
C PHE A 79 13.98 10.04 4.55
N ALA A 80 13.89 9.12 5.52
CA ALA A 80 13.47 9.36 6.90
C ALA A 80 14.64 9.79 7.79
#